data_AF-A0A523JMY7-F1
#
_entry.id   AF-A0A523JMY7-F1
#
_cell.length_a   1.000
_cell.length_b   1.000
_cell.length_c   1.000
_cell.angle_alpha   90.00
_cell.angle_beta   90.00
_cell.angle_gamma   90.00
#
_symmetry.space_group_name_H-M   'P 1'
#
loop_
_entity.id
_entity.type
_entity.pdbx_description
1 polymer ?
#
loop_
_entity_poly.entity_id
_entity_poly.type
_entity_poly.pdbx_seq_one_letter_code
_entity_poly.pdbx_strand_id
1 'polypeptide(L)'
;TISVARSELPAQDSGSYYWTDLEGLEVVTESGQILGKVDYLLETGANDVLVVAGDVERLVPFVVGEYIKAVDLDTGVITVDWDPDF
;
A
#
# COMPACT_ATOMS: atom_id res chain seq x y z
N THR A 1 -11.39 30.19 8.52
CA THR A 1 -10.67 29.30 7.59
C THR A 1 -9.33 28.97 8.18
N ILE A 2 -9.16 27.75 8.68
CA ILE A 2 -7.85 27.31 9.18
C ILE A 2 -7.11 26.77 7.95
N SER A 3 -6.23 27.61 7.39
CA SER A 3 -5.27 27.20 6.36
C SER A 3 -3.96 26.91 7.05
N VAL A 4 -3.62 25.63 7.18
CA VAL A 4 -2.29 25.22 7.67
C VAL A 4 -1.28 25.46 6.54
N ALA A 5 -0.25 26.25 6.82
CA ALA A 5 0.89 26.42 5.93
C ALA A 5 1.66 25.10 5.84
N ARG A 6 1.88 24.62 4.61
CA ARG A 6 2.44 23.30 4.24
C ARG A 6 3.87 23.02 4.73
N SER A 7 4.44 23.85 5.61
CA SER A 7 5.87 23.95 5.87
C SER A 7 6.31 23.49 7.27
N GLU A 8 5.38 22.99 8.11
CA GLU A 8 5.67 22.48 9.46
C GLU A 8 5.23 21.01 9.64
N LEU A 9 4.93 20.33 8.53
CA LEU A 9 4.73 18.87 8.54
C LEU A 9 6.12 18.21 8.63
N PRO A 10 6.35 17.27 9.56
CA PRO A 10 7.59 16.47 9.56
C PRO A 10 7.74 15.86 8.17
N ALA A 11 8.98 15.91 7.65
CA ALA A 11 9.37 15.63 6.27
C ALA A 11 8.31 14.82 5.52
N GLN A 12 7.69 15.47 4.54
CA GLN A 12 6.70 14.89 3.63
C GLN A 12 7.29 13.60 3.03
N ASP A 13 7.13 12.50 3.74
CA ASP A 13 7.53 11.19 3.28
C ASP A 13 6.71 10.92 2.03
N SER A 14 7.34 10.42 0.98
CA SER A 14 6.84 10.45 -0.40
C SER A 14 5.71 9.44 -0.63
N GLY A 15 4.66 9.48 0.20
CA GLY A 15 3.69 8.41 0.40
C GLY A 15 2.23 8.83 0.39
N SER A 16 1.90 10.06 -0.05
CA SER A 16 0.49 10.39 -0.37
C SER A 16 0.12 9.79 -1.73
N TYR A 17 0.06 8.47 -1.79
CA TYR A 17 -0.60 7.78 -2.88
C TYR A 17 -2.09 8.01 -2.77
N TYR A 18 -2.75 8.38 -3.87
CA TYR A 18 -4.19 8.33 -3.91
C TYR A 18 -4.59 6.85 -3.86
N TRP A 19 -5.44 6.46 -2.91
CA TRP A 19 -5.86 5.06 -2.74
C TRP A 19 -6.42 4.49 -4.05
N THR A 20 -7.14 5.32 -4.80
CA THR A 20 -7.69 4.99 -6.12
C THR A 20 -6.64 4.67 -7.19
N ASP A 21 -5.41 5.15 -7.01
CA ASP A 21 -4.30 4.83 -7.91
C ASP A 21 -3.65 3.48 -7.57
N LEU A 22 -3.83 3.02 -6.32
CA LEU A 22 -3.35 1.71 -5.86
C LEU A 22 -4.32 0.58 -6.19
N GLU A 23 -5.62 0.89 -6.34
CA GLU A 23 -6.65 -0.08 -6.73
C GLU A 23 -6.31 -0.71 -8.09
N GLY A 24 -6.29 -2.04 -8.14
CA GLY A 24 -5.96 -2.81 -9.35
C GLY A 24 -4.47 -3.04 -9.59
N LEU A 25 -3.57 -2.48 -8.78
CA LEU A 25 -2.13 -2.75 -8.88
C LEU A 25 -1.80 -4.20 -8.49
N GLU A 26 -0.79 -4.77 -9.11
CA GLU A 26 -0.32 -6.12 -8.81
C GLU A 26 0.53 -6.11 -7.53
N VAL A 27 0.22 -6.99 -6.59
CA VAL A 27 0.95 -7.10 -5.32
C VAL A 27 1.88 -8.30 -5.40
N VAL A 28 3.17 -8.05 -5.22
CA VAL A 28 4.23 -9.05 -5.29
C VAL A 28 5.07 -9.06 -4.01
N THR A 29 5.62 -10.21 -3.66
CA THR A 29 6.57 -10.31 -2.54
C THR A 29 7.97 -9.85 -2.94
N GLU A 30 8.86 -9.65 -1.96
CA GLU A 30 10.30 -9.41 -2.22
C GLU A 30 10.97 -10.54 -3.03
N SER A 31 10.40 -11.75 -2.99
CA SER A 31 10.86 -12.89 -3.80
C SER A 31 10.29 -12.90 -5.23
N GLY A 32 9.47 -11.91 -5.59
CA GLY A 32 8.81 -11.81 -6.89
C GLY A 32 7.58 -12.72 -7.05
N GLN A 33 7.05 -13.27 -5.96
CA GLN A 33 5.82 -14.07 -6.01
C GLN A 33 4.60 -13.15 -6.05
N ILE A 34 3.73 -13.35 -7.03
CA ILE A 34 2.49 -12.59 -7.15
C ILE A 34 1.51 -13.10 -6.10
N LEU A 35 1.08 -12.21 -5.20
CA LEU A 35 0.06 -12.49 -4.19
C LEU A 35 -1.34 -12.30 -4.76
N GLY A 36 -1.50 -11.33 -5.67
CA GLY A 36 -2.77 -10.97 -6.27
C GLY A 36 -2.76 -9.51 -6.73
N LYS A 37 -3.93 -8.88 -6.70
CA LYS A 37 -4.09 -7.46 -7.02
C LYS A 37 -4.79 -6.73 -5.90
N VAL A 38 -4.52 -5.44 -5.76
CA VAL A 38 -5.23 -4.59 -4.80
C VAL A 38 -6.71 -4.49 -5.20
N ASP A 39 -7.59 -4.85 -4.28
CA ASP A 39 -9.04 -4.72 -4.45
C ASP A 39 -9.51 -3.36 -3.94
N TYR A 40 -9.22 -3.05 -2.67
CA TYR A 40 -9.49 -1.76 -2.04
C TYR A 40 -8.61 -1.56 -0.80
N LEU A 41 -8.62 -0.35 -0.23
CA LEU A 41 -8.03 -0.07 1.08
C LEU A 41 -9.14 0.04 2.13
N LEU A 42 -8.90 -0.56 3.29
CA LEU A 42 -9.75 -0.47 4.47
C LEU A 42 -9.12 0.48 5.48
N GLU A 43 -9.73 1.66 5.69
CA GLU A 43 -9.31 2.61 6.71
C GLU A 43 -9.80 2.11 8.09
N THR A 44 -8.88 1.61 8.91
CA THR A 44 -9.22 1.10 10.26
C THR A 44 -9.12 2.17 11.35
N GLY A 45 -8.81 3.41 10.99
CA GLY A 45 -8.61 4.55 11.90
C GLY A 45 -7.25 4.60 12.61
N ALA A 46 -6.50 3.49 12.63
CA ALA A 46 -5.12 3.44 13.13
C ALA A 46 -4.11 3.36 11.98
N ASN A 47 -4.25 2.35 11.12
CA ASN A 47 -3.48 2.21 9.89
C ASN A 47 -4.42 1.75 8.77
N ASP A 48 -4.13 2.16 7.55
CA ASP A 48 -4.83 1.64 6.38
C ASP A 48 -4.44 0.18 6.14
N VAL A 49 -5.38 -0.62 5.67
CA VAL A 49 -5.15 -2.03 5.33
C VAL A 49 -5.43 -2.22 3.85
N LEU A 50 -4.40 -2.64 3.11
CA LEU A 50 -4.48 -3.00 1.71
C LEU A 50 -5.13 -4.39 1.59
N VAL A 51 -6.30 -4.43 0.95
CA VAL A 51 -6.98 -5.68 0.64
C VAL A 51 -6.49 -6.18 -0.71
N VAL A 52 -5.89 -7.36 -0.72
CA VAL A 52 -5.33 -7.98 -1.93
C VAL A 52 -6.21 -9.16 -2.32
N ALA A 53 -6.86 -9.06 -3.47
CA ALA A 53 -7.59 -10.14 -4.11
C ALA A 53 -6.61 -11.05 -4.87
N GLY A 54 -6.47 -12.27 -4.37
CA GLY A 54 -5.68 -13.33 -5.00
C GLY A 54 -6.39 -14.67 -4.89
N ASP A 55 -5.62 -15.76 -4.84
CA ASP A 55 -6.15 -17.09 -4.53
C ASP A 55 -6.79 -17.13 -3.13
N VAL A 56 -6.20 -16.37 -2.21
CA VAL A 56 -6.76 -16.02 -0.90
C VAL A 56 -6.78 -14.50 -0.75
N GLU A 57 -7.84 -13.99 -0.12
CA GLU A 57 -7.93 -12.58 0.24
C GLU A 57 -6.95 -12.29 1.36
N ARG A 58 -6.08 -11.30 1.17
CA ARG A 58 -5.06 -10.91 2.16
C ARG A 58 -5.25 -9.48 2.61
N LEU A 59 -5.06 -9.28 3.91
CA LEU A 59 -5.18 -7.99 4.59
C LEU A 59 -3.78 -7.53 4.98
N VAL A 60 -3.15 -6.74 4.12
CA VAL A 60 -1.78 -6.26 4.32
C VAL A 60 -1.83 -4.85 4.90
N PRO A 61 -1.38 -4.62 6.15
CA PRO A 61 -1.32 -3.27 6.70
C PRO A 61 -0.40 -2.39 5.85
N PHE A 62 -0.91 -1.24 5.41
CA PHE A 62 -0.22 -0.30 4.53
C PHE A 62 0.78 0.55 5.32
N VAL A 63 1.81 -0.10 5.88
CA VAL A 63 2.91 0.58 6.58
C VAL A 63 4.14 0.55 5.69
N VAL A 64 4.46 1.69 5.09
CA VAL A 64 5.63 1.86 4.23
C VAL A 64 6.91 1.64 5.04
N GLY A 65 7.84 0.88 4.48
CA GLY A 65 9.11 0.47 5.12
C GLY A 65 9.00 -0.81 5.94
N GLU A 66 7.86 -1.05 6.60
CA GLU A 66 7.62 -2.29 7.34
C GLU A 66 7.10 -3.38 6.41
N TYR A 67 5.84 -3.26 5.95
CA TYR A 67 5.21 -4.24 5.06
C TYR A 67 5.26 -3.82 3.59
N ILE A 68 5.12 -2.52 3.28
CA ILE A 68 5.18 -2.03 1.90
C ILE A 68 6.62 -1.59 1.61
N LYS A 69 7.33 -2.32 0.75
CA LYS A 69 8.74 -2.06 0.41
C LYS A 69 8.87 -1.08 -0.74
N ALA A 70 8.04 -1.21 -1.77
CA ALA A 70 8.05 -0.33 -2.91
C ALA A 70 6.66 -0.24 -3.55
N VAL A 71 6.34 0.91 -4.13
CA VAL A 71 5.14 1.14 -4.93
C VAL A 71 5.61 1.72 -6.25
N ASP A 72 5.37 1.01 -7.34
CA ASP A 72 5.74 1.41 -8.68
C ASP A 72 4.47 1.62 -9.51
N LEU A 73 4.03 2.87 -9.60
CA LEU A 73 2.81 3.24 -10.32
C LEU A 73 2.97 3.16 -11.84
N ASP A 74 4.20 3.28 -12.34
CA ASP A 74 4.52 3.24 -13.77
C ASP A 74 4.31 1.82 -14.33
N THR A 75 4.79 0.82 -13.60
CA THR A 75 4.57 -0.60 -13.92
C THR A 75 3.28 -1.17 -13.33
N GLY A 76 2.71 -0.48 -12.34
CA GLY A 76 1.50 -0.89 -11.65
C GLY A 76 1.74 -2.05 -10.66
N VAL A 77 2.88 -2.05 -9.98
CA VAL A 77 3.31 -3.13 -9.08
C VAL A 77 3.62 -2.58 -7.69
N ILE A 78 3.11 -3.26 -6.66
CA ILE A 78 3.41 -3.00 -5.24
C ILE A 78 4.24 -4.18 -4.72
N THR A 79 5.45 -3.89 -4.25
CA THR A 79 6.30 -4.87 -3.57
C THR A 79 6.04 -4.83 -2.08
N VAL A 80 5.66 -5.95 -1.51
CA VAL A 80 5.40 -6.13 -0.08
C VAL A 80 6.31 -7.21 0.50
N ASP A 81 6.61 -7.07 1.79
CA ASP A 81 7.18 -8.14 2.59
C ASP A 81 6.05 -8.78 3.37
N TRP A 82 5.39 -9.74 2.72
CA TRP A 82 4.27 -10.49 3.27
C TRP A 82 4.46 -11.96 2.96
N ASP A 83 4.21 -12.81 3.96
CA ASP A 83 4.33 -14.25 3.81
C ASP A 83 3.13 -14.81 3.02
N PRO A 84 3.35 -15.51 1.90
CA PRO A 84 2.28 -15.97 1.02
C PRO A 84 1.40 -17.07 1.63
N ASP A 85 1.87 -17.75 2.69
CA ASP A 85 1.16 -18.82 3.39
C ASP A 85 0.27 -18.31 4.55
N PHE A 86 0.25 -16.98 4.79
CA PHE A 86 -0.55 -16.32 5.83
C PHE A 86 -1.97 -15.96 5.36
#